data_AF-A0A8T4LQN6-F1
#
_entry.id   AF-A0A8T4LQN6-F1
#
_cell.length_a   1.000
_cell.length_b   1.000
_cell.length_c   1.000
_cell.angle_alpha   90.00
_cell.angle_beta   90.00
_cell.angle_gamma   90.00
#
_symmetry.space_group_name_H-M   'P 1'
#
loop_
_entity.id
_entity.type
_entity.pdbx_description
1 polymer ?
#
loop_
_entity_poly.entity_id
_entity_poly.type
_entity_poly.pdbx_seq_one_letter_code
_entity_poly.pdbx_strand_id
1 'polypeptide(L)'
;MDLQTAFDSTCRVLFGSGIGKLHDFEPYLKEMMMPFQVHASALSGKGVVVSHPYYPQDAKYVSQEEIASLKFAPLNINEIKDVDSLFAAAAERAVYCGNKVFGGNFSVSEVDNCVDCSNVHFSHNVFHVKNGAYLSQVREAENVFGMGPHPKCKFTIRSCEGIDANRCFEEYSCANISDMYYAINCIGCQNCIFAFNLRSKKNVIGNLELAQDKFLTLKKKLLAEMAQALRKNKRLFSLADIAFMGREKKDVPEETLAYDSPVPSKVEEGFRSTCRIVLGHEHHDIRKYGAGMLKRVLPIKKVKGAFGNPSYKVGLPTMRDIPADRLVSLEESKKCAQMQISIAQNEQPSLQQTALRASKIAYFAVEFIDGQNINCTDTPDVFTGSNIYKCWDSTNSKTSAYASAAIESEYIFGGYLRMLHSAFCINCFDSTKLKNSFEVDSTYSSSNAYFCHNCENVQNAIFCFNAKALNYAVLNQQVSKEEFERIRKMLLDYVNRELGEKGECGATIFCIGKGK
;
A
#
# COMPACT_ATOMS: atom_id res chain seq x y z
N MET A 1 -18.60 -10.29 19.67
CA MET A 1 -18.49 -8.89 20.09
C MET A 1 -18.71 -8.06 18.85
N ASP A 2 -19.66 -7.13 18.85
CA ASP A 2 -19.86 -6.19 17.74
C ASP A 2 -18.76 -5.12 17.69
N LEU A 3 -18.73 -4.37 16.59
CA LEU A 3 -17.68 -3.41 16.29
C LEU A 3 -17.68 -2.19 17.24
N GLN A 4 -18.85 -1.74 17.71
CA GLN A 4 -18.96 -0.63 18.67
C GLN A 4 -18.45 -1.06 20.04
N THR A 5 -18.81 -2.26 20.51
CA THR A 5 -18.31 -2.83 21.76
C THR A 5 -16.79 -3.00 21.73
N ALA A 6 -16.22 -3.39 20.58
CA ALA A 6 -14.77 -3.43 20.36
C ALA A 6 -14.12 -2.05 20.46
N PHE A 7 -14.70 -1.03 19.82
CA PHE A 7 -14.24 0.36 19.88
C PHE A 7 -14.25 0.91 21.32
N ASP A 8 -15.35 0.73 22.05
CA ASP A 8 -15.48 1.20 23.43
C ASP A 8 -14.52 0.47 24.38
N SER A 9 -14.25 -0.81 24.14
CA SER A 9 -13.23 -1.59 24.89
C SER A 9 -11.82 -1.06 24.64
N THR A 10 -11.47 -0.79 23.37
CA THR A 10 -10.18 -0.20 22.98
C THR A 10 -9.99 1.18 23.62
N CYS A 11 -10.97 2.07 23.50
CA CYS A 11 -10.92 3.42 24.07
C CYS A 11 -10.78 3.41 25.59
N ARG A 12 -11.48 2.49 26.29
CA ARG A 12 -11.35 2.34 27.75
C ARG A 12 -9.94 1.99 28.20
N VAL A 13 -9.12 1.32 27.38
CA VAL A 13 -7.73 0.99 27.76
C VAL A 13 -6.73 2.03 27.27
N LEU A 14 -6.89 2.57 26.06
CA LEU A 14 -6.01 3.65 25.56
C LEU A 14 -6.18 4.95 26.36
N PHE A 15 -7.43 5.30 26.71
CA PHE A 15 -7.77 6.62 27.26
C PHE A 15 -8.40 6.55 28.66
N GLY A 16 -8.39 5.39 29.30
CA GLY A 16 -9.05 5.13 30.58
C GLY A 16 -10.59 5.28 30.56
N SER A 17 -11.19 5.56 29.40
CA SER A 17 -12.59 5.98 29.28
C SER A 17 -13.11 5.90 27.83
N GLY A 18 -14.43 5.75 27.64
CA GLY A 18 -15.06 5.73 26.30
C GLY A 18 -15.20 7.14 25.69
N ILE A 19 -15.05 7.26 24.37
CA ILE A 19 -14.96 8.57 23.67
C ILE A 19 -16.17 8.91 22.76
N GLY A 20 -17.12 8.00 22.56
CA GLY A 20 -18.33 8.23 21.78
C GLY A 20 -18.71 7.03 20.90
N LYS A 21 -19.63 7.24 19.95
CA LYS A 21 -19.98 6.23 18.96
C LYS A 21 -18.91 6.20 17.87
N LEU A 22 -18.56 5.02 17.37
CA LEU A 22 -17.53 4.82 16.33
C LEU A 22 -17.81 5.65 15.07
N HIS A 23 -19.07 5.68 14.61
CA HIS A 23 -19.48 6.42 13.41
C HIS A 23 -19.20 7.94 13.52
N ASP A 24 -19.24 8.53 14.73
CA ASP A 24 -18.90 9.94 14.92
C ASP A 24 -17.44 10.26 14.51
N PHE A 25 -16.56 9.25 14.49
CA PHE A 25 -15.14 9.37 14.15
C PHE A 25 -14.85 9.01 12.68
N GLU A 26 -15.87 8.69 11.88
CA GLU A 26 -15.69 8.20 10.50
C GLU A 26 -14.81 9.11 9.62
N PRO A 27 -15.00 10.45 9.54
CA PRO A 27 -14.12 11.32 8.75
C PRO A 27 -12.66 11.26 9.22
N TYR A 28 -12.45 11.16 10.53
CA TYR A 28 -11.11 11.12 11.12
C TYR A 28 -10.42 9.78 10.90
N LEU A 29 -11.14 8.67 10.91
CA LEU A 29 -10.58 7.34 10.69
C LEU A 29 -10.30 7.10 9.19
N LYS A 30 -11.13 7.67 8.30
CA LYS A 30 -10.97 7.57 6.85
C LYS A 30 -9.71 8.26 6.30
N GLU A 31 -9.09 9.20 7.02
CA GLU A 31 -7.83 9.82 6.55
C GLU A 31 -6.62 8.83 6.51
N MET A 32 -6.74 7.57 6.99
CA MET A 32 -5.76 6.49 6.78
C MET A 32 -6.05 5.55 5.62
N MET A 33 -7.19 5.70 4.92
CA MET A 33 -7.52 4.78 3.84
C MET A 33 -6.61 5.00 2.62
N MET A 34 -6.23 3.90 1.97
CA MET A 34 -5.69 3.94 0.62
C MET A 34 -6.83 4.26 -0.37
N PRO A 35 -6.55 4.94 -1.48
CA PRO A 35 -7.57 5.36 -2.42
C PRO A 35 -8.14 4.18 -3.21
N PHE A 36 -9.45 4.18 -3.41
CA PHE A 36 -10.21 3.21 -4.18
C PHE A 36 -11.33 3.93 -4.95
N GLN A 37 -12.12 3.22 -5.75
CA GLN A 37 -13.20 3.82 -6.54
C GLN A 37 -14.55 3.13 -6.29
N VAL A 38 -15.65 3.86 -6.52
CA VAL A 38 -17.02 3.34 -6.52
C VAL A 38 -17.72 3.79 -7.80
N HIS A 39 -18.25 2.84 -8.56
CA HIS A 39 -18.93 3.05 -9.84
C HIS A 39 -20.37 2.56 -9.82
N ALA A 40 -21.18 2.96 -10.80
CA ALA A 40 -22.49 2.35 -11.02
C ALA A 40 -22.36 1.08 -11.88
N SER A 41 -23.06 0.02 -11.51
CA SER A 41 -23.15 -1.21 -12.31
C SER A 41 -23.82 -0.91 -13.66
N ALA A 42 -23.19 -1.38 -14.74
CA ALA A 42 -23.71 -1.32 -16.09
C ALA A 42 -24.96 -2.20 -16.32
N LEU A 43 -25.31 -3.08 -15.36
CA LEU A 43 -26.51 -3.92 -15.42
C LEU A 43 -27.62 -3.46 -14.47
N SER A 44 -27.30 -3.06 -13.23
CA SER A 44 -28.31 -2.73 -12.21
C SER A 44 -28.29 -1.28 -11.70
N GLY A 45 -27.27 -0.50 -12.04
CA GLY A 45 -27.02 0.84 -11.48
C GLY A 45 -26.56 0.85 -10.01
N LYS A 46 -26.46 -0.31 -9.34
CA LYS A 46 -25.96 -0.41 -7.95
C LYS A 46 -24.47 -0.08 -7.84
N GLY A 47 -24.02 0.28 -6.63
CA GLY A 47 -22.61 0.58 -6.35
C GLY A 47 -21.67 -0.63 -6.51
N VAL A 48 -20.61 -0.42 -7.27
CA VAL A 48 -19.51 -1.37 -7.52
C VAL A 48 -18.22 -0.75 -7.00
N VAL A 49 -17.70 -1.29 -5.89
CA VAL A 49 -16.43 -0.93 -5.26
C VAL A 49 -15.30 -1.68 -5.97
N VAL A 50 -14.22 -0.98 -6.34
CA VAL A 50 -13.01 -1.59 -6.94
C VAL A 50 -11.74 -1.17 -6.21
N SER A 51 -10.87 -2.14 -5.95
CA SER A 51 -9.66 -2.06 -5.09
C SER A 51 -8.54 -1.08 -5.50
N HIS A 52 -8.73 -0.23 -6.52
CA HIS A 52 -7.61 0.49 -7.13
C HIS A 52 -7.99 1.86 -7.72
N PRO A 53 -7.17 2.92 -7.53
CA PRO A 53 -7.48 4.27 -7.98
C PRO A 53 -7.21 4.52 -9.46
N TYR A 54 -6.64 3.55 -10.19
CA TYR A 54 -6.30 3.72 -11.62
C TYR A 54 -7.28 3.03 -12.59
N TYR A 55 -8.38 2.42 -12.12
CA TYR A 55 -9.39 1.88 -13.02
C TYR A 55 -10.05 3.00 -13.89
N PRO A 56 -10.35 2.72 -15.19
CA PRO A 56 -10.83 3.74 -16.14
C PRO A 56 -12.26 4.21 -15.81
N GLN A 57 -12.45 5.52 -15.61
CA GLN A 57 -13.71 6.06 -15.09
C GLN A 57 -14.93 5.72 -15.97
N ASP A 58 -14.81 5.85 -17.29
CA ASP A 58 -15.91 5.71 -18.24
C ASP A 58 -16.10 4.28 -18.77
N ALA A 59 -15.56 3.27 -18.08
CA ALA A 59 -15.68 1.87 -18.44
C ALA A 59 -16.94 1.21 -17.86
N LYS A 60 -17.27 0.01 -18.35
CA LYS A 60 -18.37 -0.80 -17.80
C LYS A 60 -17.92 -1.50 -16.52
N TYR A 61 -18.70 -1.36 -15.46
CA TYR A 61 -18.48 -2.04 -14.17
C TYR A 61 -19.64 -2.99 -13.85
N VAL A 62 -19.37 -4.08 -13.14
CA VAL A 62 -20.39 -4.98 -12.54
C VAL A 62 -19.90 -5.52 -11.21
N SER A 63 -20.82 -6.01 -10.37
CA SER A 63 -20.47 -6.80 -9.19
C SER A 63 -20.10 -8.24 -9.57
N GLN A 64 -19.41 -8.94 -8.67
CA GLN A 64 -19.09 -10.37 -8.81
C GLN A 64 -20.36 -11.25 -8.99
N GLU A 65 -21.49 -10.87 -8.40
CA GLU A 65 -22.78 -11.56 -8.53
C GLU A 65 -23.41 -11.37 -9.92
N GLU A 66 -23.11 -10.25 -10.57
CA GLU A 66 -23.69 -9.84 -11.86
C GLU A 66 -22.99 -10.46 -13.08
N ILE A 67 -21.77 -10.99 -12.92
CA ILE A 67 -20.96 -11.57 -14.02
C ILE A 67 -21.77 -12.58 -14.85
N ALA A 68 -22.54 -13.46 -14.20
CA ALA A 68 -23.31 -14.50 -14.87
C ALA A 68 -24.43 -13.96 -15.79
N SER A 69 -24.79 -12.67 -15.64
CA SER A 69 -25.78 -11.99 -16.48
C SER A 69 -25.16 -11.27 -17.69
N LEU A 70 -23.83 -11.20 -17.79
CA LEU A 70 -23.14 -10.59 -18.93
C LEU A 70 -23.40 -11.37 -20.22
N LYS A 71 -23.73 -10.64 -21.29
CA LYS A 71 -23.91 -11.19 -22.62
C LYS A 71 -23.02 -10.42 -23.60
N PHE A 72 -22.26 -11.16 -24.39
CA PHE A 72 -21.43 -10.62 -25.46
C PHE A 72 -21.86 -11.25 -26.78
N ALA A 73 -21.80 -10.49 -27.88
CA ALA A 73 -21.93 -11.05 -29.21
C ALA A 73 -20.79 -12.07 -29.46
N PRO A 74 -20.99 -13.07 -30.34
CA PRO A 74 -19.90 -13.93 -30.81
C PRO A 74 -18.71 -13.09 -31.32
N LEU A 75 -17.49 -13.54 -31.07
CA LEU A 75 -16.29 -12.89 -31.60
C LEU A 75 -15.97 -13.46 -32.98
N ASN A 76 -15.95 -12.63 -34.02
CA ASN A 76 -15.40 -13.01 -35.32
C ASN A 76 -13.88 -12.74 -35.31
N ILE A 77 -13.07 -13.77 -35.05
CA ILE A 77 -11.61 -13.64 -34.91
C ILE A 77 -10.94 -13.08 -36.19
N ASN A 78 -11.57 -13.25 -37.35
CA ASN A 78 -11.08 -12.76 -38.65
C ASN A 78 -11.20 -11.23 -38.82
N GLU A 79 -11.96 -10.56 -37.95
CA GLU A 79 -12.04 -9.09 -37.93
C GLU A 79 -10.83 -8.46 -37.23
N ILE A 80 -10.06 -9.24 -36.46
CA ILE A 80 -8.82 -8.81 -35.81
C ILE A 80 -7.66 -8.88 -36.83
N LYS A 81 -7.51 -7.78 -37.58
CA LYS A 81 -6.53 -7.63 -38.68
C LYS A 81 -5.23 -6.99 -38.21
N ASP A 82 -5.31 -6.13 -37.21
CA ASP A 82 -4.24 -5.29 -36.69
C ASP A 82 -4.46 -5.00 -35.19
N VAL A 83 -3.51 -4.30 -34.57
CA VAL A 83 -3.56 -4.02 -33.13
C VAL A 83 -4.68 -3.04 -32.76
N ASP A 84 -5.09 -2.16 -33.67
CA ASP A 84 -6.14 -1.18 -33.43
C ASP A 84 -7.54 -1.84 -33.42
N SER A 85 -7.78 -2.78 -34.35
CA SER A 85 -8.98 -3.64 -34.34
C SER A 85 -9.01 -4.59 -33.14
N LEU A 86 -7.85 -5.09 -32.69
CA LEU A 86 -7.72 -5.84 -31.43
C LEU A 86 -8.11 -4.98 -30.21
N PHE A 87 -7.60 -3.75 -30.10
CA PHE A 87 -7.92 -2.83 -29.00
C PHE A 87 -9.39 -2.36 -29.04
N ALA A 88 -9.96 -2.14 -30.22
CA ALA A 88 -11.38 -1.81 -30.37
C ALA A 88 -12.27 -2.95 -29.87
N ALA A 89 -12.02 -4.19 -30.31
CA ALA A 89 -12.75 -5.36 -29.84
C ALA A 89 -12.56 -5.63 -28.33
N ALA A 90 -11.40 -5.26 -27.76
CA ALA A 90 -11.16 -5.27 -26.32
C ALA A 90 -12.00 -4.20 -25.59
N ALA A 91 -12.07 -2.98 -26.10
CA ALA A 91 -12.83 -1.90 -25.47
C ALA A 91 -14.34 -2.17 -25.42
N GLU A 92 -14.92 -2.80 -26.45
CA GLU A 92 -16.34 -3.17 -26.47
C GLU A 92 -16.70 -4.22 -25.40
N ARG A 93 -15.77 -5.17 -25.15
CA ARG A 93 -15.94 -6.35 -24.31
C ARG A 93 -15.42 -6.19 -22.88
N ALA A 94 -14.60 -5.17 -22.61
CA ALA A 94 -14.06 -4.90 -21.28
C ALA A 94 -15.19 -4.57 -20.30
N VAL A 95 -15.27 -5.37 -19.23
CA VAL A 95 -16.17 -5.16 -18.10
C VAL A 95 -15.40 -5.46 -16.81
N TYR A 96 -15.20 -4.44 -15.99
CA TYR A 96 -14.46 -4.53 -14.74
C TYR A 96 -15.37 -5.06 -13.63
N CYS A 97 -14.93 -6.12 -12.96
CA CYS A 97 -15.61 -6.63 -11.79
C CYS A 97 -15.06 -6.04 -10.50
N GLY A 98 -15.97 -5.43 -9.72
CA GLY A 98 -15.79 -5.09 -8.31
C GLY A 98 -16.67 -5.96 -7.40
N ASN A 99 -16.81 -5.55 -6.14
CA ASN A 99 -17.55 -6.28 -5.11
C ASN A 99 -17.12 -7.76 -4.97
N LYS A 100 -15.83 -8.06 -5.14
CA LYS A 100 -15.30 -9.43 -5.08
C LYS A 100 -15.29 -9.92 -3.63
N VAL A 101 -16.08 -10.94 -3.34
CA VAL A 101 -16.23 -11.54 -2.00
C VAL A 101 -16.10 -13.06 -2.12
N PHE A 102 -15.20 -13.65 -1.32
CA PHE A 102 -14.86 -15.08 -1.37
C PHE A 102 -14.86 -15.69 0.03
N GLY A 103 -15.19 -16.98 0.16
CA GLY A 103 -15.25 -17.65 1.46
C GLY A 103 -16.44 -17.23 2.35
N GLY A 104 -16.39 -17.60 3.62
CA GLY A 104 -17.44 -17.38 4.61
C GLY A 104 -17.40 -15.97 5.20
N ASN A 105 -18.22 -15.06 4.67
CA ASN A 105 -18.31 -13.68 5.13
C ASN A 105 -19.61 -13.41 5.90
N PHE A 106 -19.55 -12.54 6.92
CA PHE A 106 -20.72 -12.17 7.73
C PHE A 106 -20.80 -10.65 7.94
N SER A 107 -21.96 -10.06 7.62
CA SER A 107 -22.22 -8.62 7.78
C SER A 107 -21.14 -7.73 7.11
N VAL A 108 -20.92 -7.93 5.82
CA VAL A 108 -20.02 -7.11 4.99
C VAL A 108 -20.79 -6.26 3.98
N SER A 109 -20.33 -5.04 3.70
CA SER A 109 -20.98 -4.09 2.77
C SER A 109 -19.98 -3.12 2.14
N GLU A 110 -20.15 -2.81 0.85
CA GLU A 110 -19.27 -1.87 0.13
C GLU A 110 -17.79 -2.28 0.24
N VAL A 111 -17.49 -3.53 -0.15
CA VAL A 111 -16.14 -4.12 -0.08
C VAL A 111 -15.69 -4.70 -1.42
N ASP A 112 -14.37 -4.76 -1.66
CA ASP A 112 -13.78 -5.48 -2.80
C ASP A 112 -12.59 -6.38 -2.37
N ASN A 113 -12.41 -7.53 -3.02
CA ASN A 113 -11.44 -8.58 -2.66
C ASN A 113 -11.48 -8.99 -1.17
N CYS A 114 -12.68 -9.20 -0.63
CA CYS A 114 -12.90 -9.59 0.77
C CYS A 114 -12.93 -11.12 0.92
N VAL A 115 -12.12 -11.69 1.83
CA VAL A 115 -12.04 -13.15 2.06
C VAL A 115 -12.23 -13.49 3.54
N ASP A 116 -13.20 -14.36 3.83
CA ASP A 116 -13.45 -14.94 5.16
C ASP A 116 -13.50 -13.91 6.31
N CYS A 117 -14.21 -12.79 6.10
CA CYS A 117 -14.26 -11.64 7.03
C CYS A 117 -15.60 -11.47 7.76
N SER A 118 -15.59 -10.73 8.87
CA SER A 118 -16.81 -10.34 9.60
C SER A 118 -16.83 -8.85 9.95
N ASN A 119 -18.00 -8.21 9.84
CA ASN A 119 -18.26 -6.82 10.23
C ASN A 119 -17.39 -5.77 9.49
N VAL A 120 -17.21 -5.90 8.18
CA VAL A 120 -16.38 -4.97 7.35
C VAL A 120 -17.26 -4.09 6.49
N HIS A 121 -17.08 -2.77 6.56
CA HIS A 121 -17.78 -1.78 5.74
C HIS A 121 -16.78 -0.82 5.09
N PHE A 122 -16.95 -0.52 3.79
CA PHE A 122 -16.16 0.49 3.05
C PHE A 122 -14.65 0.19 3.09
N SER A 123 -14.23 -0.89 2.42
CA SER A 123 -12.83 -1.35 2.43
C SER A 123 -12.48 -2.20 1.20
N HIS A 124 -11.19 -2.35 0.90
CA HIS A 124 -10.73 -3.23 -0.18
C HIS A 124 -9.55 -4.10 0.24
N ASN A 125 -9.26 -5.14 -0.57
CA ASN A 125 -8.55 -6.40 -0.24
C ASN A 125 -8.30 -6.68 1.26
N VAL A 126 -9.17 -7.50 1.87
CA VAL A 126 -9.17 -7.80 3.31
C VAL A 126 -9.28 -9.31 3.51
N PHE A 127 -8.40 -9.86 4.34
CA PHE A 127 -8.34 -11.29 4.66
C PHE A 127 -8.42 -11.48 6.20
N HIS A 128 -9.23 -12.45 6.65
CA HIS A 128 -9.57 -12.89 8.02
C HIS A 128 -9.38 -11.89 9.22
N VAL A 129 -10.31 -10.95 9.44
CA VAL A 129 -10.30 -10.02 10.61
C VAL A 129 -11.53 -10.16 11.51
N LYS A 130 -11.35 -10.02 12.84
CA LYS A 130 -12.40 -10.21 13.88
C LYS A 130 -12.86 -8.94 14.63
N ASN A 131 -12.54 -7.73 14.13
CA ASN A 131 -13.35 -6.47 14.17
C ASN A 131 -12.49 -5.24 13.78
N GLY A 132 -12.93 -4.36 12.86
CA GLY A 132 -12.27 -3.07 12.63
C GLY A 132 -13.01 -2.07 11.72
N ALA A 133 -12.45 -0.87 11.53
CA ALA A 133 -12.94 0.19 10.63
C ALA A 133 -11.76 1.06 10.13
N TYR A 134 -11.92 2.08 9.29
CA TYR A 134 -12.23 1.90 7.86
C TYR A 134 -10.86 1.75 7.16
N LEU A 135 -10.69 0.67 6.39
CA LEU A 135 -9.39 0.01 6.18
C LEU A 135 -8.98 -0.02 4.71
N SER A 136 -7.68 -0.05 4.45
CA SER A 136 -7.11 -0.49 3.16
C SER A 136 -5.67 -1.04 3.33
N GLN A 137 -5.43 -2.12 4.07
CA GLN A 137 -5.24 -3.49 3.54
C GLN A 137 -4.82 -4.40 4.72
N VAL A 138 -5.39 -5.60 4.93
CA VAL A 138 -5.07 -6.44 6.12
C VAL A 138 -5.06 -7.93 5.81
N ARG A 139 -4.14 -8.72 6.44
CA ARG A 139 -4.11 -10.18 6.30
C ARG A 139 -4.72 -11.02 7.44
N GLU A 140 -4.54 -10.70 8.74
CA GLU A 140 -5.41 -11.20 9.87
C GLU A 140 -5.34 -10.26 11.11
N ALA A 141 -6.41 -10.06 11.92
CA ALA A 141 -6.42 -9.15 13.10
C ALA A 141 -7.60 -9.28 14.13
N GLU A 142 -7.42 -8.73 15.36
CA GLU A 142 -8.47 -8.56 16.42
C GLU A 142 -8.09 -7.40 17.41
N ASN A 143 -8.29 -6.08 17.24
CA ASN A 143 -9.21 -5.24 16.46
C ASN A 143 -8.57 -3.85 16.13
N VAL A 144 -9.09 -3.06 15.17
CA VAL A 144 -8.38 -1.87 14.60
C VAL A 144 -9.30 -0.75 14.07
N PHE A 145 -8.90 0.53 14.14
CA PHE A 145 -9.69 1.64 13.57
C PHE A 145 -8.83 2.84 13.05
N GLY A 146 -8.65 3.24 11.78
CA GLY A 146 -8.38 2.50 10.54
C GLY A 146 -7.03 2.88 9.93
N MET A 147 -6.63 2.31 8.79
CA MET A 147 -5.24 1.83 8.68
C MET A 147 -4.71 1.47 7.26
N GLY A 148 -3.37 1.58 7.08
CA GLY A 148 -2.51 0.97 6.03
C GLY A 148 -1.67 -0.25 6.52
N PRO A 149 -0.61 -0.75 5.85
CA PRO A 149 -0.27 -2.21 5.87
C PRO A 149 0.25 -2.86 7.19
N HIS A 150 0.56 -4.17 7.20
CA HIS A 150 0.45 -5.08 8.40
C HIS A 150 0.89 -6.56 8.16
N PRO A 151 1.49 -7.34 9.10
CA PRO A 151 0.70 -8.38 9.84
C PRO A 151 1.03 -8.74 11.32
N LYS A 152 0.27 -8.23 12.32
CA LYS A 152 -0.49 -8.91 13.42
C LYS A 152 -0.86 -7.94 14.57
N CYS A 153 -2.11 -7.94 15.08
CA CYS A 153 -2.65 -6.86 15.93
C CYS A 153 -3.61 -7.27 17.07
N LYS A 154 -3.56 -6.55 18.22
CA LYS A 154 -4.57 -6.60 19.29
C LYS A 154 -4.93 -5.25 19.96
N PHE A 155 -5.72 -4.41 19.28
CA PHE A 155 -6.37 -3.14 19.72
C PHE A 155 -5.58 -1.82 19.43
N THR A 156 -5.93 -1.15 18.33
CA THR A 156 -5.31 0.11 17.87
C THR A 156 -6.33 1.15 17.40
N ILE A 157 -5.93 2.42 17.30
CA ILE A 157 -6.57 3.41 16.42
C ILE A 157 -5.44 4.08 15.57
N ARG A 158 -5.66 4.35 14.27
CA ARG A 158 -4.76 4.92 13.23
C ARG A 158 -3.29 4.37 13.17
N SER A 159 -2.99 3.55 12.16
CA SER A 159 -1.69 2.82 11.99
C SER A 159 -1.32 2.59 10.52
N CYS A 160 -0.05 2.28 10.21
CA CYS A 160 0.35 2.14 8.80
C CYS A 160 1.53 1.21 8.39
N GLU A 161 2.13 0.36 9.24
CA GLU A 161 2.92 -0.89 8.92
C GLU A 161 3.31 -1.56 10.28
N GLY A 162 3.39 -2.90 10.41
CA GLY A 162 3.89 -3.55 11.65
C GLY A 162 3.55 -5.03 11.94
N ILE A 163 4.23 -5.61 12.96
CA ILE A 163 4.04 -6.99 13.49
C ILE A 163 3.95 -6.98 15.04
N ASP A 164 2.90 -7.62 15.58
CA ASP A 164 2.60 -7.93 16.99
C ASP A 164 2.42 -6.74 17.98
N ALA A 165 1.44 -5.87 17.71
CA ALA A 165 1.05 -4.72 18.57
C ALA A 165 0.02 -5.03 19.68
N ASN A 166 0.04 -4.27 20.80
CA ASN A 166 -0.79 -4.52 22.00
C ASN A 166 -1.74 -3.37 22.48
N ARG A 167 -1.33 -2.08 22.43
CA ARG A 167 -2.20 -0.89 22.70
C ARG A 167 -1.53 0.40 22.17
N CYS A 168 -2.00 0.98 21.05
CA CYS A 168 -1.31 2.13 20.39
C CYS A 168 -2.23 3.24 19.82
N PHE A 169 -1.71 4.49 19.77
CA PHE A 169 -2.26 5.65 19.01
C PHE A 169 -1.19 6.77 18.81
N GLU A 170 -0.45 6.98 17.72
CA GLU A 170 -0.45 6.57 16.30
C GLU A 170 1.03 6.21 15.94
N GLU A 171 1.31 5.17 15.16
CA GLU A 171 2.66 4.55 15.09
C GLU A 171 3.11 4.05 13.70
N TYR A 172 4.43 4.15 13.44
CA TYR A 172 5.12 3.77 12.19
C TYR A 172 6.52 3.13 12.44
N SER A 173 6.83 2.06 11.71
CA SER A 173 8.17 1.43 11.66
C SER A 173 8.73 0.98 13.03
N CYS A 174 7.88 0.59 13.99
CA CYS A 174 8.30 0.03 15.27
C CYS A 174 8.27 -1.51 15.31
N ALA A 175 8.98 -2.08 16.28
CA ALA A 175 8.95 -3.52 16.56
C ALA A 175 9.12 -3.81 18.07
N ASN A 176 8.45 -4.84 18.58
CA ASN A 176 8.50 -5.23 20.00
C ASN A 176 8.12 -4.07 20.95
N ILE A 177 6.90 -3.54 20.84
CA ILE A 177 6.44 -2.34 21.56
C ILE A 177 5.18 -2.54 22.42
N SER A 178 4.98 -1.69 23.44
CA SER A 178 3.74 -1.66 24.25
C SER A 178 3.42 -0.27 24.83
N ASP A 179 2.14 0.09 24.94
CA ASP A 179 1.66 1.39 25.47
C ASP A 179 2.35 2.61 24.82
N MET A 180 2.16 2.75 23.50
CA MET A 180 2.81 3.77 22.68
C MET A 180 1.83 4.83 22.17
N TYR A 181 2.22 6.10 22.29
CA TYR A 181 1.45 7.24 21.80
C TYR A 181 2.35 8.18 21.00
N TYR A 182 2.01 8.46 19.74
CA TYR A 182 2.83 9.23 18.78
C TYR A 182 4.27 8.72 18.71
N ALA A 183 4.48 7.60 18.00
CA ALA A 183 5.77 6.93 17.93
C ALA A 183 6.23 6.68 16.49
N ILE A 184 7.54 6.80 16.23
CA ILE A 184 8.15 6.34 14.97
C ILE A 184 9.51 5.70 15.21
N ASN A 185 9.82 4.65 14.45
CA ASN A 185 11.12 3.99 14.41
C ASN A 185 11.60 3.58 15.81
N CYS A 186 10.74 2.98 16.63
CA CYS A 186 11.07 2.57 18.00
C CYS A 186 11.13 1.04 18.14
N ILE A 187 12.22 0.49 18.66
CA ILE A 187 12.37 -0.96 18.84
C ILE A 187 12.55 -1.31 20.32
N GLY A 188 11.81 -2.30 20.83
CA GLY A 188 11.93 -2.77 22.21
C GLY A 188 11.46 -1.76 23.26
N CYS A 189 10.54 -0.86 22.91
CA CYS A 189 10.14 0.28 23.75
C CYS A 189 8.78 0.08 24.42
N GLN A 190 8.61 0.59 25.64
CA GLN A 190 7.37 0.44 26.39
C GLN A 190 6.99 1.70 27.18
N ASN A 191 5.70 2.03 27.31
CA ASN A 191 5.24 3.21 28.05
C ASN A 191 5.88 4.52 27.51
N CYS A 192 5.53 4.90 26.29
CA CYS A 192 6.11 6.09 25.64
C CYS A 192 5.04 7.01 25.06
N ILE A 193 5.25 8.33 25.19
CA ILE A 193 4.43 9.39 24.58
C ILE A 193 5.34 10.36 23.84
N PHE A 194 5.13 10.61 22.55
CA PHE A 194 6.04 11.37 21.68
C PHE A 194 7.45 10.76 21.68
N ALA A 195 7.61 9.62 21.00
CA ALA A 195 8.86 8.87 20.94
C ALA A 195 9.40 8.76 19.51
N PHE A 196 10.63 9.20 19.29
CA PHE A 196 11.24 9.29 17.97
C PHE A 196 12.58 8.57 17.96
N ASN A 197 12.67 7.51 17.16
CA ASN A 197 13.91 6.79 16.84
C ASN A 197 14.57 6.03 18.01
N LEU A 198 13.81 5.67 19.05
CA LEU A 198 14.34 5.09 20.29
C LEU A 198 14.64 3.57 20.20
N ARG A 199 15.49 3.08 21.09
CA ARG A 199 15.80 1.64 21.25
C ARG A 199 15.81 1.27 22.73
N SER A 200 15.10 0.21 23.11
CA SER A 200 15.11 -0.38 24.45
C SER A 200 14.81 0.60 25.61
N LYS A 201 13.88 1.54 25.40
CA LYS A 201 13.51 2.59 26.37
C LYS A 201 12.16 2.35 27.04
N LYS A 202 12.01 2.88 28.26
CA LYS A 202 10.75 2.81 29.02
C LYS A 202 10.41 4.11 29.75
N ASN A 203 9.12 4.36 29.98
CA ASN A 203 8.61 5.51 30.74
C ASN A 203 9.07 6.86 30.17
N VAL A 204 8.84 7.06 28.87
CA VAL A 204 9.37 8.21 28.11
C VAL A 204 8.27 9.21 27.73
N ILE A 205 8.56 10.51 27.86
CA ILE A 205 7.74 11.58 27.27
C ILE A 205 8.62 12.54 26.47
N GLY A 206 8.45 12.63 25.15
CA GLY A 206 9.27 13.51 24.29
C GLY A 206 10.75 13.14 24.31
N ASN A 207 11.07 11.85 24.12
CA ASN A 207 12.39 11.23 24.29
C ASN A 207 13.06 11.37 25.69
N LEU A 208 12.48 12.12 26.63
CA LEU A 208 12.94 12.21 28.02
C LEU A 208 12.46 10.99 28.83
N GLU A 209 13.40 10.19 29.34
CA GLU A 209 13.13 9.10 30.28
C GLU A 209 12.84 9.67 31.68
N LEU A 210 11.77 9.19 32.31
CA LEU A 210 11.25 9.73 33.57
C LEU A 210 11.20 8.66 34.68
N ALA A 211 11.31 9.12 35.93
CA ALA A 211 10.94 8.33 37.09
C ALA A 211 9.48 7.84 36.97
N GLN A 212 9.23 6.59 37.40
CA GLN A 212 7.99 5.88 37.10
C GLN A 212 6.74 6.56 37.66
N ASP A 213 6.82 7.10 38.87
CA ASP A 213 5.78 7.86 39.55
C ASP A 213 5.39 9.14 38.78
N LYS A 214 6.39 9.91 38.36
CA LYS A 214 6.21 11.11 37.53
C LYS A 214 5.65 10.76 36.16
N PHE A 215 6.17 9.71 35.53
CA PHE A 215 5.67 9.22 34.25
C PHE A 215 4.19 8.82 34.32
N LEU A 216 3.80 7.99 35.30
CA LEU A 216 2.42 7.52 35.44
C LEU A 216 1.45 8.68 35.71
N THR A 217 1.87 9.66 36.50
CA THR A 217 1.10 10.89 36.78
C THR A 217 0.86 11.69 35.49
N LEU A 218 1.91 11.92 34.69
CA LEU A 218 1.80 12.65 33.43
C LEU A 218 1.02 11.85 32.36
N LYS A 219 1.25 10.53 32.24
CA LYS A 219 0.48 9.65 31.35
C LYS A 219 -1.01 9.76 31.63
N LYS A 220 -1.44 9.64 32.89
CA LYS A 220 -2.86 9.77 33.27
C LYS A 220 -3.46 11.12 32.85
N LYS A 221 -2.73 12.22 33.05
CA LYS A 221 -3.16 13.58 32.66
C LYS A 221 -3.28 13.73 31.15
N LEU A 222 -2.24 13.36 30.41
CA LEU A 222 -2.18 13.48 28.95
C LEU A 222 -3.25 12.64 28.26
N LEU A 223 -3.48 11.39 28.70
CA LEU A 223 -4.52 10.52 28.14
C LEU A 223 -5.93 11.05 28.40
N ALA A 224 -6.17 11.69 29.56
CA ALA A 224 -7.46 12.34 29.84
C ALA A 224 -7.71 13.55 28.92
N GLU A 225 -6.68 14.36 28.63
CA GLU A 225 -6.75 15.47 27.67
C GLU A 225 -6.98 14.96 26.22
N MET A 226 -6.31 13.87 25.81
CA MET A 226 -6.58 13.20 24.52
C MET A 226 -8.04 12.75 24.43
N ALA A 227 -8.57 12.11 25.48
CA ALA A 227 -9.96 11.66 25.54
C ALA A 227 -10.97 12.83 25.44
N GLN A 228 -10.67 13.96 26.09
CA GLN A 228 -11.51 15.16 26.03
C GLN A 228 -11.51 15.78 24.63
N ALA A 229 -10.33 15.89 24.01
CA ALA A 229 -10.19 16.40 22.64
C ALA A 229 -10.93 15.51 21.63
N LEU A 230 -10.77 14.18 21.72
CA LEU A 230 -11.48 13.21 20.87
C LEU A 230 -13.00 13.29 21.04
N ARG A 231 -13.52 13.40 22.28
CA ARG A 231 -14.97 13.59 22.50
C ARG A 231 -15.51 14.87 21.87
N LYS A 232 -14.79 15.98 22.04
CA LYS A 232 -15.23 17.32 21.61
C LYS A 232 -15.12 17.50 20.09
N ASN A 233 -14.01 17.08 19.50
CA ASN A 233 -13.62 17.42 18.13
C ASN A 233 -13.78 16.25 17.15
N LYS A 234 -13.98 15.01 17.65
CA LYS A 234 -13.97 13.76 16.88
C LYS A 234 -12.68 13.49 16.09
N ARG A 235 -11.63 14.27 16.37
CA ARG A 235 -10.29 14.23 15.77
C ARG A 235 -9.23 14.63 16.80
N LEU A 236 -8.04 14.07 16.67
CA LEU A 236 -6.80 14.56 17.30
C LEU A 236 -5.73 14.75 16.22
N PHE A 237 -4.65 15.47 16.55
CA PHE A 237 -3.54 15.69 15.62
C PHE A 237 -2.81 14.37 15.27
N SER A 238 -2.17 14.29 14.10
CA SER A 238 -1.31 13.19 13.67
C SER A 238 0.18 13.46 13.91
N LEU A 239 1.05 12.47 13.61
CA LEU A 239 2.51 12.70 13.53
C LEU A 239 2.90 13.77 12.49
N ALA A 240 2.18 13.85 11.36
CA ALA A 240 2.40 14.91 10.39
C ALA A 240 2.00 16.28 10.94
N ASP A 241 0.85 16.38 11.63
CA ASP A 241 0.45 17.62 12.32
C ASP A 241 1.51 18.07 13.35
N ILE A 242 2.11 17.13 14.09
CA ILE A 242 3.22 17.39 15.03
C ILE A 242 4.44 17.97 14.30
N ALA A 243 4.79 17.49 13.10
CA ALA A 243 5.91 18.03 12.32
C ALA A 243 5.73 19.52 11.93
N PHE A 244 4.48 20.02 11.91
CA PHE A 244 4.13 21.44 11.68
C PHE A 244 3.81 22.23 12.96
N MET A 245 3.80 21.64 14.16
CA MET A 245 3.44 22.39 15.37
C MET A 245 4.47 23.48 15.70
N GLY A 246 4.02 24.73 15.66
CA GLY A 246 4.84 25.92 15.96
C GLY A 246 5.51 26.58 14.76
N ARG A 247 5.14 26.21 13.53
CA ARG A 247 5.63 26.79 12.26
C ARG A 247 4.47 26.96 11.27
N GLU A 248 4.54 27.93 10.36
CA GLU A 248 3.57 27.99 9.26
C GLU A 248 4.03 27.12 8.07
N LYS A 249 3.07 26.66 7.24
CA LYS A 249 3.40 25.85 6.05
C LYS A 249 4.30 26.58 5.04
N LYS A 250 4.23 27.91 4.99
CA LYS A 250 5.07 28.77 4.12
C LYS A 250 6.54 28.82 4.57
N ASP A 251 6.82 28.50 5.83
CA ASP A 251 8.17 28.52 6.44
C ASP A 251 8.84 27.13 6.33
N VAL A 252 8.31 26.25 5.48
CA VAL A 252 8.86 24.91 5.23
C VAL A 252 9.65 24.95 3.93
N PRO A 253 10.94 24.59 3.94
CA PRO A 253 11.74 24.51 2.72
C PRO A 253 11.09 23.60 1.68
N GLU A 254 11.20 23.99 0.41
CA GLU A 254 10.73 23.19 -0.72
C GLU A 254 11.47 21.83 -0.75
N GLU A 255 10.76 20.75 -1.09
CA GLU A 255 11.40 19.43 -1.17
C GLU A 255 12.39 19.40 -2.35
N THR A 256 13.61 18.92 -2.10
CA THR A 256 14.60 18.72 -3.15
C THR A 256 14.92 17.24 -3.28
N LEU A 257 15.04 16.76 -4.52
CA LEU A 257 15.39 15.37 -4.78
C LEU A 257 16.85 15.09 -4.36
N ALA A 258 17.08 13.89 -3.84
CA ALA A 258 18.42 13.35 -3.66
C ALA A 258 18.95 12.76 -4.98
N TYR A 259 20.21 12.32 -4.98
CA TYR A 259 20.80 11.65 -6.14
C TYR A 259 20.16 10.27 -6.38
N ASP A 260 20.02 9.92 -7.66
CA ASP A 260 19.63 8.57 -8.09
C ASP A 260 20.79 7.59 -7.91
N SER A 261 20.58 6.48 -7.20
CA SER A 261 21.63 5.47 -7.03
C SER A 261 21.79 4.60 -8.29
N PRO A 262 22.99 4.03 -8.54
CA PRO A 262 23.23 3.12 -9.66
C PRO A 262 22.31 1.89 -9.61
N VAL A 263 22.02 1.33 -10.79
CA VAL A 263 21.28 0.06 -10.89
C VAL A 263 22.23 -1.08 -10.49
N PRO A 264 21.85 -2.00 -9.58
CA PRO A 264 22.61 -3.21 -9.33
C PRO A 264 22.72 -4.06 -10.60
N SER A 265 23.92 -4.56 -10.95
CA SER A 265 24.13 -5.29 -12.23
C SER A 265 23.16 -6.47 -12.42
N LYS A 266 22.87 -7.21 -11.35
CA LYS A 266 21.92 -8.33 -11.37
C LYS A 266 20.48 -7.89 -11.67
N VAL A 267 20.07 -6.69 -11.28
CA VAL A 267 18.74 -6.13 -11.62
C VAL A 267 18.63 -5.90 -13.13
N GLU A 268 19.67 -5.34 -13.76
CA GLU A 268 19.71 -5.13 -15.21
C GLU A 268 19.77 -6.47 -15.99
N GLU A 269 20.54 -7.45 -15.52
CA GLU A 269 20.54 -8.82 -16.07
C GLU A 269 19.13 -9.46 -15.97
N GLY A 270 18.47 -9.31 -14.83
CA GLY A 270 17.12 -9.81 -14.57
C GLY A 270 16.05 -9.16 -15.44
N PHE A 271 16.13 -7.84 -15.61
CA PHE A 271 15.24 -7.08 -16.48
C PHE A 271 15.37 -7.54 -17.94
N ARG A 272 16.59 -7.62 -18.48
CA ARG A 272 16.85 -8.12 -19.84
C ARG A 272 16.31 -9.53 -20.05
N SER A 273 16.59 -10.45 -19.11
CA SER A 273 16.09 -11.82 -19.18
C SER A 273 14.56 -11.88 -19.14
N THR A 274 13.92 -11.07 -18.29
CA THR A 274 12.46 -10.96 -18.21
C THR A 274 11.86 -10.47 -19.51
N CYS A 275 12.41 -9.39 -20.09
CA CYS A 275 11.96 -8.85 -21.37
C CYS A 275 12.05 -9.91 -22.48
N ARG A 276 13.18 -10.64 -22.57
CA ARG A 276 13.34 -11.72 -23.55
C ARG A 276 12.30 -12.82 -23.41
N ILE A 277 12.01 -13.24 -22.18
CA ILE A 277 11.08 -14.34 -21.88
C ILE A 277 9.62 -13.93 -22.11
N VAL A 278 9.24 -12.74 -21.64
CA VAL A 278 7.85 -12.25 -21.65
C VAL A 278 7.50 -11.55 -22.97
N LEU A 279 8.36 -10.66 -23.45
CA LEU A 279 8.10 -9.81 -24.61
C LEU A 279 8.74 -10.33 -25.91
N GLY A 280 9.56 -11.39 -25.83
CA GLY A 280 10.28 -11.95 -26.98
C GLY A 280 11.48 -11.10 -27.43
N HIS A 281 11.82 -10.03 -26.71
CA HIS A 281 12.87 -9.07 -27.07
C HIS A 281 13.63 -8.59 -25.83
N GLU A 282 14.96 -8.42 -25.90
CA GLU A 282 15.73 -7.82 -24.80
C GLU A 282 15.62 -6.31 -24.82
N HIS A 283 14.98 -5.73 -23.80
CA HIS A 283 15.10 -4.30 -23.50
C HIS A 283 16.27 -4.07 -22.54
N HIS A 284 17.00 -2.98 -22.76
CA HIS A 284 18.21 -2.60 -22.02
C HIS A 284 18.05 -1.23 -21.36
N ASP A 285 18.81 -1.01 -20.28
CA ASP A 285 18.78 0.18 -19.42
C ASP A 285 17.42 0.36 -18.75
N ILE A 286 17.20 -0.40 -17.66
CA ILE A 286 15.96 -0.40 -16.89
C ILE A 286 15.52 1.01 -16.43
N ARG A 287 16.43 2.00 -16.37
CA ARG A 287 16.09 3.38 -15.99
C ARG A 287 15.16 4.05 -16.99
N LYS A 288 15.22 3.71 -18.28
CA LYS A 288 14.31 4.24 -19.31
C LYS A 288 12.84 3.92 -19.04
N TYR A 289 12.58 2.80 -18.36
CA TYR A 289 11.23 2.29 -18.11
C TYR A 289 10.70 2.63 -16.71
N GLY A 290 11.57 3.11 -15.82
CA GLY A 290 11.26 3.34 -14.40
C GLY A 290 10.07 4.27 -14.17
N ALA A 291 9.91 5.33 -14.98
CA ALA A 291 8.77 6.24 -14.86
C ALA A 291 7.43 5.55 -15.16
N GLY A 292 7.38 4.71 -16.18
CA GLY A 292 6.18 3.94 -16.55
C GLY A 292 5.83 2.85 -15.55
N MET A 293 6.86 2.17 -15.00
CA MET A 293 6.71 1.16 -13.94
C MET A 293 6.20 1.78 -12.63
N LEU A 294 6.78 2.90 -12.20
CA LEU A 294 6.38 3.60 -10.97
C LEU A 294 5.00 4.29 -11.05
N LYS A 295 4.46 4.51 -12.25
CA LYS A 295 3.19 5.23 -12.52
C LYS A 295 1.99 4.69 -11.75
N ARG A 296 2.04 3.42 -11.31
CA ARG A 296 0.95 2.72 -10.63
C ARG A 296 1.35 2.07 -9.31
N VAL A 297 2.52 2.42 -8.76
CA VAL A 297 2.97 1.90 -7.45
C VAL A 297 2.74 2.93 -6.33
N LEU A 298 3.03 2.56 -5.08
CA LEU A 298 2.98 3.50 -3.96
C LEU A 298 4.02 4.61 -4.21
N PRO A 299 3.65 5.90 -4.31
CA PRO A 299 4.61 6.93 -4.69
C PRO A 299 5.71 7.10 -3.65
N ILE A 300 6.96 6.85 -4.02
CA ILE A 300 8.12 6.99 -3.13
C ILE A 300 9.16 7.87 -3.78
N LYS A 301 9.56 8.92 -3.06
CA LYS A 301 10.54 9.90 -3.51
C LYS A 301 11.75 9.88 -2.59
N LYS A 302 12.93 9.72 -3.17
CA LYS A 302 14.19 9.93 -2.47
C LYS A 302 14.51 11.43 -2.45
N VAL A 303 14.45 12.03 -1.27
CA VAL A 303 14.57 13.47 -1.05
C VAL A 303 15.79 13.77 -0.17
N LYS A 304 16.26 15.02 -0.17
CA LYS A 304 17.20 15.48 0.86
C LYS A 304 16.44 15.68 2.17
N GLY A 305 16.87 14.99 3.22
CA GLY A 305 16.32 15.09 4.56
C GLY A 305 16.83 16.32 5.33
N ALA A 306 16.51 16.35 6.63
CA ALA A 306 16.80 17.45 7.56
C ALA A 306 18.26 17.95 7.56
N PHE A 307 19.22 17.05 7.31
CA PHE A 307 20.66 17.35 7.30
C PHE A 307 21.29 17.25 5.90
N GLY A 308 20.48 17.27 4.84
CA GLY A 308 20.91 17.25 3.44
C GLY A 308 21.25 15.87 2.86
N ASN A 309 21.40 14.85 3.71
CA ASN A 309 21.57 13.45 3.27
C ASN A 309 20.26 12.88 2.71
N PRO A 310 20.30 11.79 1.91
CA PRO A 310 19.09 11.16 1.40
C PRO A 310 18.20 10.59 2.51
N SER A 311 16.89 10.80 2.37
CA SER A 311 15.83 10.09 3.08
C SER A 311 14.64 9.90 2.11
N TYR A 312 13.53 9.35 2.57
CA TYR A 312 12.43 8.89 1.71
C TYR A 312 11.10 9.47 2.14
N LYS A 313 10.37 10.04 1.19
CA LYS A 313 9.00 10.48 1.34
C LYS A 313 8.08 9.44 0.71
N VAL A 314 7.21 8.87 1.55
CA VAL A 314 6.40 7.69 1.22
C VAL A 314 4.95 8.11 1.03
N GLY A 315 4.30 7.63 -0.03
CA GLY A 315 2.93 7.97 -0.41
C GLY A 315 1.83 7.46 0.54
N LEU A 316 2.20 6.82 1.65
CA LEU A 316 1.26 6.36 2.68
C LEU A 316 0.51 7.54 3.31
N PRO A 317 -0.78 7.36 3.68
CA PRO A 317 -1.56 8.37 4.38
C PRO A 317 -0.86 8.93 5.62
N THR A 318 -0.94 10.24 5.80
CA THR A 318 -0.18 11.07 6.77
C THR A 318 1.34 11.08 6.61
N MET A 319 2.01 9.96 6.29
CA MET A 319 3.48 9.96 6.05
C MET A 319 3.87 10.83 4.85
N ARG A 320 3.06 10.83 3.79
CA ARG A 320 3.24 11.71 2.62
C ARG A 320 3.22 13.21 2.96
N ASP A 321 2.61 13.56 4.08
CA ASP A 321 2.43 14.94 4.54
C ASP A 321 3.56 15.40 5.47
N ILE A 322 4.46 14.49 5.90
CA ILE A 322 5.68 14.85 6.65
C ILE A 322 6.61 15.66 5.71
N PRO A 323 7.09 16.85 6.13
CA PRO A 323 7.98 17.68 5.33
C PRO A 323 9.40 17.11 5.30
N ALA A 324 10.10 17.33 4.17
CA ALA A 324 11.43 16.75 3.94
C ALA A 324 12.48 17.20 4.97
N ASP A 325 12.34 18.42 5.50
CA ASP A 325 13.20 18.95 6.57
C ASP A 325 13.03 18.28 7.94
N ARG A 326 12.11 17.30 8.06
CA ARG A 326 11.94 16.43 9.22
C ARG A 326 12.25 14.95 8.94
N LEU A 327 12.46 14.57 7.68
CA LEU A 327 12.87 13.22 7.29
C LEU A 327 14.37 13.05 7.53
N VAL A 328 14.78 11.89 8.04
CA VAL A 328 16.19 11.55 8.32
C VAL A 328 16.50 10.14 7.86
N SER A 329 17.77 9.83 7.63
CA SER A 329 18.23 8.45 7.43
C SER A 329 18.29 7.67 8.75
N LEU A 330 18.33 6.34 8.68
CA LEU A 330 18.43 5.45 9.84
C LEU A 330 19.67 5.69 10.71
N GLU A 331 20.78 6.16 10.13
CA GLU A 331 21.99 6.52 10.89
C GLU A 331 21.87 7.88 11.58
N GLU A 332 21.18 8.84 10.97
CA GLU A 332 20.88 10.14 11.57
C GLU A 332 19.81 10.03 12.67
N SER A 333 18.87 9.10 12.51
CA SER A 333 17.82 8.81 13.48
C SER A 333 18.39 8.47 14.86
N LYS A 334 19.49 7.68 14.91
CA LYS A 334 20.23 7.33 16.13
C LYS A 334 20.82 8.54 16.86
N LYS A 335 21.18 9.60 16.12
CA LYS A 335 21.66 10.88 16.69
C LYS A 335 20.47 11.71 17.18
N CYS A 336 19.40 11.80 16.39
CA CYS A 336 18.17 12.49 16.76
C CYS A 336 17.49 11.88 17.99
N ALA A 337 17.64 10.57 18.21
CA ALA A 337 17.18 9.87 19.41
C ALA A 337 17.77 10.41 20.73
N GLN A 338 18.91 11.11 20.69
CA GLN A 338 19.50 11.77 21.87
C GLN A 338 18.85 13.13 22.19
N MET A 339 18.06 13.69 21.27
CA MET A 339 17.31 14.92 21.49
C MET A 339 16.09 14.61 22.35
N GLN A 340 15.92 15.36 23.43
CA GLN A 340 14.84 15.19 24.41
C GLN A 340 14.23 16.53 24.80
N ILE A 341 12.95 16.52 25.20
CA ILE A 341 12.31 17.70 25.79
C ILE A 341 12.78 17.91 27.24
N SER A 342 12.44 19.06 27.82
CA SER A 342 12.62 19.31 29.26
C SER A 342 11.28 19.37 29.98
N ILE A 343 11.19 18.72 31.14
CA ILE A 343 10.04 18.79 32.07
C ILE A 343 10.60 18.92 33.50
N ALA A 344 10.42 20.08 34.15
CA ALA A 344 10.93 20.31 35.50
C ALA A 344 10.27 19.40 36.55
N GLN A 345 10.87 19.23 37.74
CA GLN A 345 10.45 18.26 38.78
C GLN A 345 8.94 18.26 39.02
N ASN A 346 8.38 19.44 39.30
CA ASN A 346 6.98 19.66 39.68
C ASN A 346 6.08 20.07 38.50
N GLU A 347 6.59 20.02 37.27
CA GLU A 347 5.88 20.51 36.09
C GLU A 347 4.92 19.46 35.53
N GLN A 348 3.70 19.89 35.19
CA GLN A 348 2.67 19.05 34.56
C GLN A 348 2.14 19.70 33.27
N PRO A 349 2.90 19.71 32.17
CA PRO A 349 2.49 20.36 30.92
C PRO A 349 1.19 19.76 30.37
N SER A 350 0.41 20.57 29.65
CA SER A 350 -0.72 20.11 28.84
C SER A 350 -0.27 19.29 27.64
N LEU A 351 -1.19 18.56 27.01
CA LEU A 351 -0.99 17.84 25.77
C LEU A 351 -0.46 18.77 24.67
N GLN A 352 -1.03 19.96 24.53
CA GLN A 352 -0.60 20.95 23.54
C GLN A 352 0.82 21.47 23.80
N GLN A 353 1.15 21.77 25.06
CA GLN A 353 2.51 22.20 25.43
C GLN A 353 3.54 21.08 25.24
N THR A 354 3.16 19.84 25.53
CA THR A 354 4.03 18.66 25.37
C THR A 354 4.27 18.38 23.89
N ALA A 355 3.23 18.39 23.05
CA ALA A 355 3.34 18.21 21.61
C ALA A 355 4.16 19.32 20.93
N LEU A 356 4.00 20.57 21.35
CA LEU A 356 4.81 21.72 20.88
C LEU A 356 6.28 21.67 21.33
N ARG A 357 6.60 20.95 22.41
CA ARG A 357 8.01 20.64 22.77
C ARG A 357 8.52 19.48 21.92
N ALA A 358 7.71 18.44 21.73
CA ALA A 358 8.04 17.28 20.93
C ALA A 358 8.31 17.64 19.45
N SER A 359 7.55 18.57 18.85
CA SER A 359 7.74 19.00 17.46
C SER A 359 9.13 19.57 17.16
N LYS A 360 9.84 20.05 18.18
CA LYS A 360 11.22 20.56 18.05
C LYS A 360 12.25 19.44 17.88
N ILE A 361 11.95 18.25 18.38
CA ILE A 361 12.81 17.05 18.34
C ILE A 361 12.28 15.94 17.42
N ALA A 362 11.09 16.12 16.84
CA ALA A 362 10.43 15.15 15.98
C ALA A 362 11.13 15.06 14.62
N TYR A 363 11.98 14.03 14.48
CA TYR A 363 12.59 13.60 13.23
C TYR A 363 12.16 12.18 12.90
N PHE A 364 11.91 11.91 11.62
CA PHE A 364 11.19 10.74 11.16
C PHE A 364 12.09 9.90 10.24
N ALA A 365 12.50 8.73 10.73
CA ALA A 365 13.11 7.69 9.90
C ALA A 365 12.03 6.70 9.48
N VAL A 366 11.67 6.74 8.19
CA VAL A 366 10.77 5.74 7.57
C VAL A 366 11.49 4.46 7.16
N GLU A 367 12.83 4.45 7.24
CA GLU A 367 13.64 3.28 6.90
C GLU A 367 13.52 2.19 7.96
N PHE A 368 13.25 0.96 7.52
CA PHE A 368 13.23 -0.25 8.34
C PHE A 368 14.06 -1.32 7.64
N ILE A 369 15.20 -1.67 8.22
CA ILE A 369 16.16 -2.61 7.62
C ILE A 369 16.43 -3.71 8.65
N ASP A 370 16.08 -4.94 8.31
CA ASP A 370 16.32 -6.14 9.11
C ASP A 370 16.87 -7.29 8.23
N GLY A 371 17.33 -8.37 8.85
CA GLY A 371 17.81 -9.58 8.18
C GLY A 371 19.03 -9.40 7.27
N GLN A 372 19.15 -10.25 6.25
CA GLN A 372 20.33 -10.28 5.37
C GLN A 372 20.03 -9.58 4.03
N ASN A 373 20.73 -8.47 3.78
CA ASN A 373 20.52 -7.60 2.63
C ASN A 373 21.81 -7.39 1.83
N ILE A 374 21.79 -7.67 0.52
CA ILE A 374 22.97 -7.58 -0.36
C ILE A 374 22.58 -6.83 -1.65
N ASN A 375 23.29 -5.75 -2.00
CA ASN A 375 23.01 -4.94 -3.20
C ASN A 375 21.55 -4.38 -3.26
N CYS A 376 20.93 -4.11 -2.12
CA CYS A 376 19.66 -3.38 -2.05
C CYS A 376 19.94 -1.87 -2.16
N THR A 377 19.20 -1.15 -2.99
CA THR A 377 19.54 0.21 -3.40
C THR A 377 18.29 1.05 -3.65
N ASP A 378 18.22 2.24 -3.08
CA ASP A 378 17.02 3.09 -3.05
C ASP A 378 15.78 2.34 -2.53
N THR A 379 16.00 1.40 -1.60
CA THR A 379 14.98 0.53 -0.98
C THR A 379 15.00 0.76 0.55
N PRO A 380 14.18 1.68 1.08
CA PRO A 380 14.20 2.06 2.49
C PRO A 380 13.61 1.02 3.46
N ASP A 381 12.75 0.12 2.98
CA ASP A 381 12.09 -0.90 3.80
C ASP A 381 12.39 -2.30 3.22
N VAL A 382 13.16 -3.09 3.98
CA VAL A 382 13.62 -4.42 3.57
C VAL A 382 13.94 -5.33 4.77
N PHE A 383 13.32 -6.51 4.82
CA PHE A 383 13.47 -7.50 5.89
C PHE A 383 14.45 -8.63 5.58
N THR A 384 14.65 -8.95 4.29
CA THR A 384 15.69 -9.86 3.77
C THR A 384 15.60 -9.80 2.25
N GLY A 385 16.73 -9.62 1.56
CA GLY A 385 16.73 -9.65 0.11
C GLY A 385 18.06 -9.44 -0.57
N SER A 386 18.09 -9.61 -1.89
CA SER A 386 19.29 -9.29 -2.66
C SER A 386 19.03 -8.75 -4.06
N ASN A 387 19.84 -7.76 -4.46
CA ASN A 387 19.74 -7.05 -5.74
C ASN A 387 18.36 -6.40 -5.92
N ILE A 388 17.98 -5.48 -5.02
CA ILE A 388 16.69 -4.79 -5.07
C ILE A 388 16.92 -3.32 -5.43
N TYR A 389 16.10 -2.73 -6.31
CA TYR A 389 16.28 -1.36 -6.78
C TYR A 389 14.98 -0.54 -6.80
N LYS A 390 14.92 0.57 -6.05
CA LYS A 390 13.74 1.48 -6.00
C LYS A 390 12.44 0.72 -5.64
N CYS A 391 12.48 -0.03 -4.54
CA CYS A 391 11.30 -0.75 -3.99
C CYS A 391 10.94 -0.26 -2.58
N TRP A 392 9.79 -0.69 -2.07
CA TRP A 392 9.33 -0.52 -0.68
C TRP A 392 8.65 -1.79 -0.19
N ASP A 393 8.71 -2.05 1.13
CA ASP A 393 8.28 -3.30 1.78
C ASP A 393 8.78 -4.52 0.99
N SER A 394 10.06 -4.86 1.19
CA SER A 394 10.71 -5.97 0.50
C SER A 394 11.07 -7.10 1.47
N THR A 395 10.32 -8.19 1.41
CA THR A 395 10.47 -9.34 2.32
C THR A 395 10.81 -10.61 1.55
N ASN A 396 11.93 -11.27 1.88
CA ASN A 396 12.42 -12.49 1.22
C ASN A 396 12.58 -12.38 -0.31
N SER A 397 12.93 -11.19 -0.82
CA SER A 397 12.87 -10.88 -2.26
C SER A 397 14.24 -10.76 -2.92
N LYS A 398 14.32 -11.18 -4.19
CA LYS A 398 15.52 -11.12 -5.02
C LYS A 398 15.24 -10.40 -6.33
N THR A 399 16.28 -9.77 -6.87
CA THR A 399 16.41 -9.25 -8.26
C THR A 399 15.18 -8.52 -8.81
N SER A 400 14.63 -7.60 -8.02
CA SER A 400 13.37 -6.89 -8.29
C SER A 400 13.57 -5.37 -8.31
N ALA A 401 12.76 -4.65 -9.08
CA ALA A 401 12.81 -3.18 -9.10
C ALA A 401 11.44 -2.50 -9.32
N TYR A 402 11.36 -1.22 -8.93
CA TYR A 402 10.20 -0.35 -9.17
C TYR A 402 8.86 -0.91 -8.67
N ALA A 403 8.83 -1.51 -7.48
CA ALA A 403 7.66 -2.19 -6.92
C ALA A 403 7.39 -1.78 -5.46
N SER A 404 6.15 -1.98 -5.00
CA SER A 404 5.77 -1.80 -3.59
C SER A 404 5.16 -3.10 -3.04
N ALA A 405 5.58 -3.50 -1.84
CA ALA A 405 5.20 -4.74 -1.15
C ALA A 405 5.56 -6.01 -1.93
N ALA A 406 6.85 -6.16 -2.18
CA ALA A 406 7.46 -7.28 -2.89
C ALA A 406 7.86 -8.39 -1.91
N ILE A 407 7.01 -9.42 -1.78
CA ILE A 407 7.22 -10.55 -0.88
C ILE A 407 7.63 -11.81 -1.70
N GLU A 408 8.60 -12.58 -1.20
CA GLU A 408 9.01 -13.89 -1.74
C GLU A 408 9.21 -13.95 -3.28
N SER A 409 9.88 -12.93 -3.83
CA SER A 409 10.05 -12.72 -5.28
C SER A 409 11.42 -13.16 -5.81
N GLU A 410 11.49 -13.58 -7.08
CA GLU A 410 12.77 -13.79 -7.79
C GLU A 410 13.06 -12.73 -8.89
N TYR A 411 12.06 -12.23 -9.63
CA TYR A 411 12.15 -11.04 -10.51
C TYR A 411 10.77 -10.36 -10.75
N ILE A 412 10.62 -9.05 -10.48
CA ILE A 412 9.45 -8.20 -10.85
C ILE A 412 9.90 -6.77 -11.18
N PHE A 413 9.30 -6.15 -12.22
CA PHE A 413 9.60 -4.79 -12.69
C PHE A 413 8.32 -3.94 -12.88
N GLY A 414 7.72 -3.52 -11.75
CA GLY A 414 6.46 -2.77 -11.68
C GLY A 414 5.34 -3.52 -10.97
N GLY A 415 4.75 -2.94 -9.91
CA GLY A 415 3.54 -3.48 -9.27
C GLY A 415 3.16 -2.89 -7.90
N TYR A 416 1.90 -3.12 -7.50
CA TYR A 416 1.30 -2.55 -6.28
C TYR A 416 0.39 -3.57 -5.57
N LEU A 417 0.85 -4.03 -4.39
CA LEU A 417 0.21 -3.97 -3.07
C LEU A 417 0.50 -5.19 -2.18
N ARG A 418 0.38 -6.45 -2.64
CA ARG A 418 1.10 -7.65 -2.14
C ARG A 418 1.21 -8.75 -3.21
N MET A 419 2.43 -9.21 -3.48
CA MET A 419 2.74 -10.39 -4.32
C MET A 419 3.48 -11.44 -3.51
N LEU A 420 3.16 -12.73 -3.66
CA LEU A 420 3.70 -13.76 -2.75
C LEU A 420 4.52 -14.90 -3.36
N HIS A 421 4.52 -15.17 -4.66
CA HIS A 421 5.62 -15.91 -5.33
C HIS A 421 5.63 -15.60 -6.84
N SER A 422 6.80 -15.39 -7.44
CA SER A 422 6.96 -14.97 -8.84
C SER A 422 8.20 -15.57 -9.53
N ALA A 423 8.32 -15.41 -10.85
CA ALA A 423 9.57 -15.71 -11.58
C ALA A 423 10.05 -14.66 -12.60
N PHE A 424 9.20 -13.99 -13.41
CA PHE A 424 9.62 -12.95 -14.38
C PHE A 424 8.41 -12.06 -14.82
N CYS A 425 8.33 -10.77 -14.42
CA CYS A 425 7.15 -9.91 -14.70
C CYS A 425 7.45 -8.40 -14.95
N ILE A 426 6.60 -7.68 -15.72
CA ILE A 426 6.70 -6.21 -15.99
C ILE A 426 5.32 -5.48 -15.88
N ASN A 427 4.86 -5.19 -14.64
CA ASN A 427 3.58 -4.54 -14.18
C ASN A 427 2.47 -5.49 -13.68
N CYS A 428 2.30 -5.65 -12.34
CA CYS A 428 1.33 -6.57 -11.71
C CYS A 428 0.59 -6.00 -10.46
N PHE A 429 -0.60 -6.52 -10.14
CA PHE A 429 -1.50 -6.04 -9.05
C PHE A 429 -2.22 -7.23 -8.34
N ASP A 430 -2.42 -7.10 -7.02
CA ASP A 430 -2.70 -8.14 -5.98
C ASP A 430 -2.95 -9.61 -6.40
N SER A 431 -1.97 -10.50 -6.15
CA SER A 431 -1.96 -11.91 -6.63
C SER A 431 -1.12 -12.88 -5.77
N THR A 432 -1.33 -14.21 -5.91
CA THR A 432 -0.77 -15.24 -4.98
C THR A 432 0.07 -16.41 -5.52
N LYS A 433 0.34 -16.55 -6.85
CA LYS A 433 1.46 -17.38 -7.43
C LYS A 433 1.56 -17.22 -8.96
N LEU A 434 2.74 -16.87 -9.52
CA LEU A 434 2.90 -16.46 -10.94
C LEU A 434 4.16 -17.03 -11.65
N LYS A 435 4.12 -17.18 -13.00
CA LYS A 435 5.30 -17.21 -13.89
C LYS A 435 5.04 -16.61 -15.31
N ASN A 436 5.92 -15.69 -15.74
CA ASN A 436 6.07 -15.06 -17.08
C ASN A 436 4.94 -14.11 -17.55
N SER A 437 5.04 -12.81 -17.23
CA SER A 437 3.87 -11.91 -17.18
C SER A 437 4.07 -10.43 -17.57
N PHE A 438 3.15 -9.85 -18.35
CA PHE A 438 3.00 -8.39 -18.64
C PHE A 438 1.52 -8.02 -18.42
N GLU A 439 1.12 -7.94 -17.13
CA GLU A 439 -0.14 -8.52 -16.62
C GLU A 439 -0.96 -7.60 -15.67
N VAL A 440 -1.78 -8.22 -14.81
CA VAL A 440 -3.11 -7.75 -14.39
C VAL A 440 -3.68 -8.37 -13.11
N ASP A 441 -4.71 -7.68 -12.62
CA ASP A 441 -5.46 -7.79 -11.35
C ASP A 441 -6.75 -8.64 -11.50
N SER A 442 -7.28 -9.39 -10.52
CA SER A 442 -6.75 -9.89 -9.24
C SER A 442 -6.78 -11.43 -9.32
N THR A 443 -5.66 -12.13 -9.08
CA THR A 443 -5.50 -13.52 -9.61
C THR A 443 -4.89 -14.53 -8.63
N TYR A 444 -5.45 -15.76 -8.57
CA TYR A 444 -4.98 -16.82 -7.65
C TYR A 444 -3.93 -17.79 -8.24
N SER A 445 -3.78 -17.89 -9.57
CA SER A 445 -2.66 -18.56 -10.27
C SER A 445 -2.65 -18.24 -11.78
N SER A 446 -1.50 -17.95 -12.41
CA SER A 446 -1.41 -17.65 -13.86
C SER A 446 -0.15 -18.16 -14.57
N SER A 447 -0.23 -18.25 -15.91
CA SER A 447 0.94 -18.21 -16.82
C SER A 447 0.60 -17.66 -18.22
N ASN A 448 1.44 -16.73 -18.71
CA ASN A 448 1.40 -16.07 -20.02
C ASN A 448 0.11 -15.28 -20.36
N ALA A 449 -0.14 -14.14 -19.70
CA ALA A 449 -1.20 -13.20 -20.10
C ALA A 449 -0.70 -11.82 -20.54
N TYR A 450 -1.51 -11.13 -21.35
CA TYR A 450 -1.27 -9.76 -21.83
C TYR A 450 -2.56 -8.92 -21.70
N PHE A 451 -2.78 -8.41 -20.48
CA PHE A 451 -3.92 -7.61 -20.03
C PHE A 451 -5.32 -8.27 -20.00
N CYS A 452 -5.58 -9.09 -18.99
CA CYS A 452 -6.90 -9.66 -18.64
C CYS A 452 -7.51 -8.98 -17.38
N HIS A 453 -8.67 -9.38 -16.86
CA HIS A 453 -9.23 -8.92 -15.57
C HIS A 453 -9.99 -10.05 -14.87
N ASN A 454 -9.81 -10.24 -13.56
CA ASN A 454 -10.62 -11.18 -12.74
C ASN A 454 -10.74 -12.59 -13.37
N CYS A 455 -9.61 -13.17 -13.77
CA CYS A 455 -9.58 -14.48 -14.46
C CYS A 455 -9.10 -15.60 -13.52
N GLU A 456 -9.66 -16.80 -13.67
CA GLU A 456 -9.36 -17.95 -12.80
C GLU A 456 -8.93 -19.18 -13.63
N ASN A 457 -7.74 -19.73 -13.34
CA ASN A 457 -7.19 -20.91 -14.03
C ASN A 457 -7.13 -20.77 -15.57
N VAL A 458 -6.77 -19.57 -16.06
CA VAL A 458 -6.63 -19.27 -17.49
C VAL A 458 -5.16 -19.40 -17.92
N GLN A 459 -4.91 -19.98 -19.10
CA GLN A 459 -3.57 -20.17 -19.70
C GLN A 459 -3.53 -19.59 -21.11
N ASN A 460 -2.44 -18.89 -21.47
CA ASN A 460 -2.24 -18.28 -22.79
C ASN A 460 -3.44 -17.38 -23.17
N ALA A 461 -3.50 -16.16 -22.62
CA ALA A 461 -4.68 -15.30 -22.75
C ALA A 461 -4.38 -13.82 -23.08
N ILE A 462 -5.25 -13.25 -23.93
CA ILE A 462 -5.20 -11.86 -24.39
C ILE A 462 -6.58 -11.22 -24.19
N PHE A 463 -6.65 -10.10 -23.47
CA PHE A 463 -7.89 -9.32 -23.23
C PHE A 463 -9.11 -10.12 -22.72
N CYS A 464 -8.90 -11.12 -21.85
CA CYS A 464 -10.00 -11.85 -21.21
C CYS A 464 -10.49 -11.14 -19.94
N PHE A 465 -11.80 -11.07 -19.72
CA PHE A 465 -12.43 -10.40 -18.57
C PHE A 465 -13.43 -11.35 -17.90
N ASN A 466 -13.29 -11.58 -16.59
CA ASN A 466 -14.18 -12.42 -15.79
C ASN A 466 -14.26 -13.89 -16.26
N ALA A 467 -13.18 -14.40 -16.88
CA ALA A 467 -13.13 -15.72 -17.52
C ALA A 467 -12.59 -16.81 -16.59
N LYS A 468 -13.04 -18.05 -16.77
CA LYS A 468 -12.58 -19.21 -15.99
C LYS A 468 -12.18 -20.38 -16.89
N ALA A 469 -11.11 -21.08 -16.52
CA ALA A 469 -10.67 -22.36 -17.09
C ALA A 469 -10.46 -22.37 -18.63
N LEU A 470 -10.02 -21.25 -19.22
CA LEU A 470 -9.74 -21.14 -20.66
C LEU A 470 -8.26 -21.43 -20.98
N ASN A 471 -7.99 -22.01 -22.15
CA ASN A 471 -6.64 -22.13 -22.71
C ASN A 471 -6.62 -21.63 -24.16
N TYR A 472 -5.58 -20.89 -24.56
CA TYR A 472 -5.45 -20.22 -25.87
C TYR A 472 -6.68 -19.34 -26.18
N ALA A 473 -6.85 -18.28 -25.39
CA ALA A 473 -8.03 -17.43 -25.41
C ALA A 473 -7.73 -15.98 -25.80
N VAL A 474 -8.60 -15.42 -26.64
CA VAL A 474 -8.60 -14.00 -27.01
C VAL A 474 -10.01 -13.46 -26.76
N LEU A 475 -10.15 -12.41 -25.95
CA LEU A 475 -11.45 -11.75 -25.70
C LEU A 475 -12.55 -12.70 -25.19
N ASN A 476 -12.19 -13.56 -24.22
CA ASN A 476 -12.98 -14.67 -23.67
C ASN A 476 -13.31 -15.82 -24.65
N GLN A 477 -12.89 -15.77 -25.91
CA GLN A 477 -13.10 -16.82 -26.89
C GLN A 477 -11.86 -17.72 -26.98
N GLN A 478 -12.02 -19.03 -26.82
CA GLN A 478 -10.94 -19.97 -27.17
C GLN A 478 -10.77 -20.03 -28.69
N VAL A 479 -9.52 -20.02 -29.14
CA VAL A 479 -9.11 -20.02 -30.55
C VAL A 479 -8.09 -21.14 -30.81
N SER A 480 -7.72 -21.38 -32.07
CA SER A 480 -6.61 -22.28 -32.37
C SER A 480 -5.28 -21.69 -31.85
N LYS A 481 -4.29 -22.56 -31.62
CA LYS A 481 -2.96 -22.12 -31.20
C LYS A 481 -2.31 -21.18 -32.22
N GLU A 482 -2.54 -21.44 -33.49
CA GLU A 482 -2.00 -20.67 -34.62
C GLU A 482 -2.56 -19.24 -34.63
N GLU A 483 -3.87 -19.08 -34.42
CA GLU A 483 -4.51 -17.77 -34.29
C GLU A 483 -4.10 -17.05 -33.00
N PHE A 484 -3.95 -17.78 -31.89
CA PHE A 484 -3.43 -17.21 -30.67
C PHE A 484 -2.01 -16.64 -30.86
N GLU A 485 -1.09 -17.41 -31.44
CA GLU A 485 0.29 -16.93 -31.67
C GLU A 485 0.35 -15.79 -32.70
N ARG A 486 -0.54 -15.77 -33.71
CA ARG A 486 -0.69 -14.63 -34.65
C ARG A 486 -1.02 -13.34 -33.90
N ILE A 487 -2.05 -13.37 -33.04
CA ILE A 487 -2.52 -12.21 -32.29
C ILE A 487 -1.53 -11.83 -31.18
N ARG A 488 -0.90 -12.81 -30.52
CA ARG A 488 0.18 -12.59 -29.55
C ARG A 488 1.36 -11.87 -30.20
N LYS A 489 1.83 -12.30 -31.36
CA LYS A 489 2.93 -11.64 -32.06
C LYS A 489 2.58 -10.19 -32.40
N MET A 490 1.39 -9.96 -32.95
CA MET A 490 0.89 -8.62 -33.28
C MET A 490 0.88 -7.67 -32.08
N LEU A 491 0.40 -8.15 -30.92
CA LEU A 491 0.39 -7.38 -29.67
C LEU A 491 1.82 -7.12 -29.15
N LEU A 492 2.70 -8.13 -29.18
CA LEU A 492 4.08 -7.99 -28.72
C LEU A 492 4.92 -7.08 -29.62
N ASP A 493 4.72 -7.09 -30.94
CA ASP A 493 5.37 -6.15 -31.86
C ASP A 493 5.01 -4.69 -31.50
N TYR A 494 3.73 -4.41 -31.23
CA TYR A 494 3.27 -3.10 -30.78
C TYR A 494 3.88 -2.72 -29.42
N VAL A 495 3.82 -3.62 -28.43
CA VAL A 495 4.34 -3.39 -27.08
C VAL A 495 5.84 -3.09 -27.09
N ASN A 496 6.62 -3.87 -27.85
CA ASN A 496 8.07 -3.68 -27.94
C ASN A 496 8.43 -2.34 -28.60
N ARG A 497 7.67 -1.91 -29.61
CA ARG A 497 7.83 -0.58 -30.22
C ARG A 497 7.55 0.54 -29.23
N GLU A 498 6.40 0.52 -28.57
CA GLU A 498 6.03 1.54 -27.58
C GLU A 498 7.05 1.63 -26.44
N LEU A 499 7.47 0.48 -25.89
CA LEU A 499 8.51 0.42 -24.86
C LEU A 499 9.84 0.98 -25.35
N GLY A 500 10.31 0.58 -26.54
CA GLY A 500 11.58 1.03 -27.09
C GLY A 500 11.63 2.53 -27.42
N GLU A 501 10.50 3.10 -27.88
CA GLU A 501 10.40 4.52 -28.26
C GLU A 501 10.12 5.44 -27.06
N LYS A 502 9.32 5.00 -26.08
CA LYS A 502 8.73 5.87 -25.04
C LYS A 502 9.11 5.48 -23.61
N GLY A 503 9.68 4.31 -23.40
CA GLY A 503 9.91 3.74 -22.06
C GLY A 503 8.64 3.24 -21.36
N GLU A 504 7.46 3.42 -21.93
CA GLU A 504 6.20 2.87 -21.41
C GLU A 504 5.25 2.45 -22.55
N CYS A 505 4.40 1.45 -22.28
CA CYS A 505 3.28 1.11 -23.16
C CYS A 505 2.04 1.89 -22.72
N GLY A 506 1.47 2.71 -23.61
CA GLY A 506 0.24 3.47 -23.33
C GLY A 506 -0.99 2.59 -23.15
N ALA A 507 -1.04 1.44 -23.86
CA ALA A 507 -2.07 0.44 -23.70
C ALA A 507 -1.79 -0.42 -22.46
N THR A 508 -2.72 -0.41 -21.51
CA THR A 508 -2.70 -1.20 -20.25
C THR A 508 -4.12 -1.54 -19.86
N ILE A 509 -4.31 -2.50 -18.94
CA ILE A 509 -5.63 -2.83 -18.38
C ILE A 509 -6.37 -1.62 -17.79
N PHE A 510 -5.66 -0.56 -17.42
CA PHE A 510 -6.23 0.67 -16.86
C PHE A 510 -6.69 1.70 -17.92
N CYS A 511 -6.55 1.36 -19.20
CA CYS A 511 -6.92 2.19 -20.34
C CYS A 511 -8.00 1.56 -21.25
N ILE A 512 -8.26 0.26 -21.13
CA ILE A 512 -9.21 -0.46 -21.99
C ILE A 512 -10.65 -0.09 -21.58
N GLY A 513 -11.57 -0.08 -22.55
CA GLY A 513 -12.99 0.14 -22.27
C GLY A 513 -13.37 1.59 -21.97
N LYS A 514 -12.43 2.54 -22.03
CA LYS A 514 -12.77 3.98 -22.06
C LYS A 514 -13.58 4.28 -23.32
N GLY A 515 -14.67 5.04 -23.17
CA GLY A 515 -15.34 5.68 -24.30
C GLY A 515 -14.39 6.60 -25.06
N LYS A 516 -14.66 6.78 -26.36
CA LYS A 516 -14.02 7.85 -27.17
C LYS A 516 -14.72 9.18 -26.94
#